data_AF-A0A941DT64-F1
#
_entry.id   AF-A0A941DT64-F1
#
_cell.length_a   1.000
_cell.length_b   1.000
_cell.length_c   1.000
_cell.angle_alpha   90.00
_cell.angle_beta   90.00
_cell.angle_gamma   90.00
#
_symmetry.space_group_name_H-M   'P 1'
#
loop_
_entity.id
_entity.type
_entity.pdbx_description
1 polymer ?
#
loop_
_entity_poly.entity_id
_entity_poly.type
_entity_poly.pdbx_seq_one_letter_code
_entity_poly.pdbx_strand_id
1 'polypeptide(L)'
;GPFVNITDIEAPNTAPSTTTNGVWTAKRGNNAFDDTNVYFHLDQNQRYIQSLGFTGSKSIINRPLNVDTDGVNGDDNSHYQPAAAGKDYLAFGHGCVNDSEDVGVILHEYGHGIQYNINNSWTGGDTGGMGEGFGDYWAASYSYSTANGKTFHPE
;
A
#
# COMPACT_ATOMS: atom_id res chain seq x y z
N GLY A 1 1.76 -14.39 1.80
CA GLY A 1 0.41 -14.73 2.30
C GLY A 1 -0.62 -14.38 1.23
N PRO A 2 -1.93 -14.33 1.53
CA PRO A 2 -2.95 -14.37 0.49
C PRO A 2 -3.31 -13.02 -0.14
N PHE A 3 -2.95 -11.89 0.49
CA PHE A 3 -3.51 -10.58 0.10
C PHE A 3 -2.54 -9.67 -0.67
N VAL A 4 -1.24 -9.96 -0.67
CA VAL A 4 -0.23 -9.12 -1.30
C VAL A 4 0.72 -9.99 -2.10
N ASN A 5 1.01 -9.55 -3.31
CA ASN A 5 2.00 -10.15 -4.21
C ASN A 5 3.03 -9.07 -4.57
N ILE A 6 4.26 -9.21 -4.08
CA ILE A 6 5.35 -8.29 -4.44
C ILE A 6 5.84 -8.66 -5.84
N THR A 7 5.91 -7.67 -6.73
CA THR A 7 6.16 -7.84 -8.17
C THR A 7 6.97 -6.67 -8.71
N ASP A 8 7.77 -6.93 -9.74
CA ASP A 8 8.49 -5.92 -10.53
C ASP A 8 7.62 -5.48 -11.73
N ILE A 9 7.17 -4.23 -11.77
CA ILE A 9 6.19 -3.72 -12.75
C ILE A 9 6.68 -2.46 -13.46
N GLU A 10 7.12 -1.46 -12.71
CA GLU A 10 7.62 -0.18 -13.19
C GLU A 10 9.15 -0.14 -13.06
N ALA A 11 9.82 0.74 -13.80
CA ALA A 11 11.26 0.92 -13.60
C ALA A 11 11.53 1.47 -12.18
N PRO A 12 12.73 1.26 -11.60
CA PRO A 12 13.77 0.35 -12.06
C PRO A 12 13.36 -1.13 -11.95
N ASN A 13 13.97 -2.00 -12.76
CA ASN A 13 13.69 -3.44 -12.66
C ASN A 13 14.36 -4.03 -11.42
N THR A 14 13.57 -4.30 -10.40
CA THR A 14 14.01 -4.86 -9.12
C THR A 14 13.24 -6.14 -8.81
N ALA A 15 13.95 -7.26 -8.78
CA ALA A 15 13.32 -8.55 -8.48
C ALA A 15 12.81 -8.59 -7.04
N PRO A 16 11.58 -9.11 -6.79
CA PRO A 16 11.05 -9.29 -5.45
C PRO A 16 12.00 -10.10 -4.57
N SER A 17 12.19 -9.65 -3.34
CA SER A 17 13.03 -10.34 -2.38
C SER A 17 12.43 -11.70 -2.02
N THR A 18 13.29 -12.66 -1.74
CA THR A 18 12.88 -14.01 -1.33
C THR A 18 13.71 -14.49 -0.15
N THR A 19 13.12 -15.41 0.62
CA THR A 19 13.79 -16.10 1.72
C THR A 19 13.45 -17.58 1.64
N THR A 20 14.42 -18.45 1.93
CA THR A 20 14.24 -19.91 1.89
C THR A 20 13.68 -20.48 3.18
N ASN A 21 13.77 -19.73 4.29
CA ASN A 21 13.39 -20.18 5.63
C ASN A 21 12.33 -19.29 6.30
N GLY A 22 11.80 -18.29 5.58
CA GLY A 22 10.79 -17.37 6.11
C GLY A 22 11.31 -16.31 7.08
N VAL A 23 12.64 -16.19 7.24
CA VAL A 23 13.26 -15.20 8.12
C VAL A 23 13.55 -13.92 7.33
N TRP A 24 13.01 -12.80 7.82
CA TRP A 24 13.17 -11.46 7.27
C TRP A 24 13.86 -10.56 8.30
N THR A 25 15.14 -10.25 8.07
CA THR A 25 15.98 -9.44 8.99
C THR A 25 16.68 -8.28 8.30
N ALA A 26 16.25 -7.95 7.08
CA ALA A 26 16.74 -6.78 6.38
C ALA A 26 16.44 -5.52 7.18
N LYS A 27 17.29 -4.51 7.02
CA LYS A 27 17.16 -3.20 7.67
C LYS A 27 16.91 -2.15 6.60
N ARG A 28 16.47 -0.95 7.02
CA ARG A 28 16.32 0.23 6.16
C ARG A 28 17.49 0.40 5.19
N GLY A 29 17.18 0.81 3.96
CA GLY A 29 18.13 0.92 2.85
C GLY A 29 18.46 -0.40 2.15
N ASN A 30 17.65 -1.44 2.34
CA ASN A 30 17.73 -2.69 1.60
C ASN A 30 16.33 -3.04 1.09
N ASN A 31 16.17 -3.33 -0.20
CA ASN A 31 14.86 -3.58 -0.82
C ASN A 31 14.07 -4.73 -0.15
N ALA A 32 14.74 -5.69 0.49
CA ALA A 32 14.04 -6.72 1.26
C ALA A 32 13.34 -6.18 2.51
N PHE A 33 13.81 -5.06 3.07
CA PHE A 33 13.09 -4.34 4.12
C PHE A 33 11.84 -3.68 3.54
N ASP A 34 11.97 -2.98 2.41
CA ASP A 34 10.86 -2.32 1.71
C ASP A 34 9.74 -3.33 1.37
N ASP A 35 10.11 -4.44 0.73
CA ASP A 35 9.21 -5.58 0.42
C ASP A 35 8.48 -6.09 1.66
N THR A 36 9.22 -6.30 2.76
CA THR A 36 8.65 -6.85 3.99
C THR A 36 7.73 -5.84 4.67
N ASN A 37 8.10 -4.56 4.68
CA ASN A 37 7.37 -3.48 5.33
C ASN A 37 6.02 -3.23 4.63
N VAL A 38 6.06 -3.06 3.31
CA VAL A 38 4.88 -2.88 2.46
C VAL A 38 3.97 -4.11 2.55
N TYR A 39 4.52 -5.31 2.41
CA TYR A 39 3.77 -6.56 2.57
C TYR A 39 3.05 -6.61 3.92
N PHE A 40 3.78 -6.34 5.02
CA PHE A 40 3.25 -6.45 6.38
C PHE A 40 2.07 -5.51 6.60
N HIS A 41 2.22 -4.23 6.24
CA HIS A 41 1.18 -3.22 6.48
C HIS A 41 -0.06 -3.45 5.63
N LEU A 42 0.10 -3.83 4.36
CA LEU A 42 -1.03 -4.12 3.48
C LEU A 42 -1.78 -5.41 3.87
N ASP A 43 -1.06 -6.50 4.20
CA ASP A 43 -1.68 -7.76 4.65
C ASP A 43 -2.48 -7.57 5.94
N GLN A 44 -1.94 -6.79 6.90
CA GLN A 44 -2.64 -6.43 8.14
C GLN A 44 -3.91 -5.62 7.88
N ASN A 45 -3.85 -4.62 7.00
CA ASN A 45 -5.01 -3.79 6.65
C ASN A 45 -6.07 -4.57 5.89
N GLN A 46 -5.67 -5.49 5.03
CA GLN A 46 -6.59 -6.40 4.35
C GLN A 46 -7.33 -7.31 5.33
N ARG A 47 -6.62 -7.93 6.27
CA ARG A 47 -7.24 -8.71 7.35
C ARG A 47 -8.22 -7.86 8.16
N TYR A 48 -7.86 -6.61 8.45
CA TYR A 48 -8.72 -5.69 9.16
C TYR A 48 -10.02 -5.40 8.37
N ILE A 49 -9.93 -5.08 7.07
CA ILE A 49 -11.11 -4.88 6.21
C ILE A 49 -12.02 -6.12 6.22
N GLN A 50 -11.45 -7.33 6.08
CA GLN A 50 -12.26 -8.55 6.14
C GLN A 50 -12.91 -8.72 7.53
N SER A 51 -12.21 -8.35 8.61
CA SER A 51 -12.74 -8.40 9.98
C SER A 51 -13.89 -7.43 10.24
N LEU A 52 -13.97 -6.33 9.49
CA LEU A 52 -15.11 -5.40 9.51
C LEU A 52 -16.37 -5.99 8.85
N GLY A 53 -16.27 -7.17 8.23
CA GLY A 53 -17.39 -7.87 7.60
C GLY A 53 -17.54 -7.62 6.10
N PHE A 54 -16.61 -6.88 5.47
CA PHE A 54 -16.57 -6.70 4.02
C PHE A 54 -16.08 -7.98 3.33
N THR A 55 -16.97 -8.97 3.23
CA THR A 55 -16.69 -10.32 2.72
C THR A 55 -17.76 -10.74 1.69
N GLY A 56 -17.51 -11.86 0.99
CA GLY A 56 -18.47 -12.42 0.02
C GLY A 56 -18.79 -11.44 -1.12
N SER A 57 -20.07 -11.20 -1.40
CA SER A 57 -20.50 -10.27 -2.45
C SER A 57 -20.26 -8.80 -2.13
N LYS A 58 -19.89 -8.47 -0.88
CA LYS A 58 -19.53 -7.12 -0.43
C LYS A 58 -18.03 -7.00 -0.15
N SER A 59 -17.23 -7.96 -0.62
CA SER A 59 -15.82 -7.99 -0.34
C SER A 59 -15.12 -6.78 -0.95
N ILE A 60 -14.22 -6.17 -0.19
CA ILE A 60 -13.33 -5.13 -0.67
C ILE A 60 -11.95 -5.77 -0.87
N ILE A 61 -11.45 -5.76 -2.11
CA ILE A 61 -10.13 -6.25 -2.53
C ILE A 61 -9.77 -7.61 -1.88
N ASN A 62 -10.73 -8.54 -1.78
CA ASN A 62 -10.47 -9.85 -1.17
C ASN A 62 -9.77 -10.80 -2.16
N ARG A 63 -8.53 -10.44 -2.52
CA ARG A 63 -7.64 -11.13 -3.46
C ARG A 63 -6.20 -10.64 -3.25
N PRO A 64 -5.19 -11.33 -3.80
CA PRO A 64 -3.86 -10.73 -3.93
C PRO A 64 -3.91 -9.42 -4.72
N LEU A 65 -3.33 -8.36 -4.16
CA LEU A 65 -3.01 -7.11 -4.85
C LEU A 65 -1.53 -7.14 -5.24
N ASN A 66 -1.24 -6.82 -6.50
CA ASN A 66 0.14 -6.69 -6.96
C ASN A 66 0.72 -5.38 -6.44
N VAL A 67 1.98 -5.41 -6.02
CA VAL A 67 2.65 -4.26 -5.43
C VAL A 67 4.10 -4.25 -5.89
N ASP A 68 4.52 -3.10 -6.40
CA ASP A 68 5.89 -2.79 -6.75
C ASP A 68 6.47 -1.81 -5.73
N THR A 69 7.45 -2.26 -4.97
CA THR A 69 8.06 -1.52 -3.85
C THR A 69 9.26 -0.68 -4.27
N ASP A 70 9.73 -0.85 -5.51
CA ASP A 70 10.86 -0.12 -6.09
C ASP A 70 10.50 0.30 -7.52
N GLY A 71 9.38 1.00 -7.63
CA GLY A 71 8.81 1.46 -8.89
C GLY A 71 9.01 2.95 -9.12
N VAL A 72 8.19 3.52 -10.00
CA VAL A 72 8.11 4.97 -10.28
C VAL A 72 9.46 5.61 -10.65
N ASN A 73 10.38 4.80 -11.18
CA ASN A 73 11.77 5.15 -11.48
C ASN A 73 12.52 5.80 -10.28
N GLY A 74 12.11 5.47 -9.06
CA GLY A 74 12.64 6.07 -7.83
C GLY A 74 12.26 7.53 -7.59
N ASP A 75 11.26 8.07 -8.30
CA ASP A 75 10.78 9.44 -8.10
C ASP A 75 10.21 9.66 -6.69
N ASP A 76 10.04 10.94 -6.30
CA ASP A 76 9.38 11.37 -5.06
C ASP A 76 7.86 11.30 -5.22
N ASN A 77 7.36 10.09 -5.49
CA ASN A 77 5.96 9.83 -5.76
C ASN A 77 5.63 8.34 -5.62
N SER A 78 4.39 8.08 -5.22
CA SER A 78 3.79 6.74 -5.19
C SER A 78 2.40 6.79 -5.81
N HIS A 79 1.85 5.63 -6.21
CA HIS A 79 0.50 5.58 -6.77
C HIS A 79 -0.18 4.23 -6.65
N TYR A 80 -1.51 4.27 -6.58
CA TYR A 80 -2.37 3.18 -7.05
C TYR A 80 -2.73 3.35 -8.52
N GLN A 81 -2.46 2.30 -9.31
CA GLN A 81 -2.87 2.22 -10.70
C GLN A 81 -4.19 1.44 -10.84
N PRO A 82 -5.31 2.07 -11.26
CA PRO A 82 -6.63 1.44 -11.31
C PRO A 82 -6.84 0.47 -12.46
N ALA A 83 -7.57 -0.63 -12.20
CA ALA A 83 -7.86 -1.71 -13.15
C ALA A 83 -8.41 -1.25 -14.52
N ALA A 84 -9.16 -0.15 -14.57
CA ALA A 84 -9.67 0.44 -15.81
C ALA A 84 -8.56 0.90 -16.78
N ALA A 85 -7.34 1.16 -16.30
CA ALA A 85 -6.17 1.42 -17.12
C ALA A 85 -5.50 0.14 -17.65
N GLY A 86 -6.14 -1.03 -17.48
CA GLY A 86 -5.57 -2.34 -17.83
C GLY A 86 -4.53 -2.84 -16.84
N LYS A 87 -4.44 -2.20 -15.66
CA LYS A 87 -3.37 -2.35 -14.67
C LYS A 87 -3.99 -2.21 -13.27
N ASP A 88 -3.64 -3.06 -12.31
CA ASP A 88 -4.24 -3.06 -10.96
C ASP A 88 -3.16 -3.41 -9.94
N TYR A 89 -2.45 -2.36 -9.49
CA TYR A 89 -1.29 -2.49 -8.62
C TYR A 89 -1.01 -1.20 -7.84
N LEU A 90 -0.19 -1.32 -6.79
CA LEU A 90 0.46 -0.20 -6.13
C LEU A 90 1.91 -0.12 -6.62
N ALA A 91 2.44 1.08 -6.80
CA ALA A 91 3.85 1.30 -7.07
C ALA A 91 4.39 2.41 -6.19
N PHE A 92 5.56 2.20 -5.60
CA PHE A 92 6.19 3.11 -4.66
C PHE A 92 7.53 3.60 -5.19
N GLY A 93 7.73 4.92 -5.15
CA GLY A 93 8.99 5.56 -5.47
C GLY A 93 9.90 5.71 -4.24
N HIS A 94 11.03 6.38 -4.45
CA HIS A 94 12.13 6.43 -3.48
C HIS A 94 12.71 7.83 -3.27
N GLY A 95 12.02 8.89 -3.71
CA GLY A 95 12.53 10.25 -3.86
C GLY A 95 13.30 10.86 -2.68
N CYS A 96 12.69 11.83 -1.97
CA CYS A 96 13.37 12.47 -0.83
C CYS A 96 13.45 11.54 0.38
N VAL A 97 12.38 10.77 0.58
CA VAL A 97 12.24 9.70 1.58
C VAL A 97 11.80 8.43 0.84
N ASN A 98 12.17 7.26 1.34
CA ASN A 98 11.71 6.00 0.78
C ASN A 98 10.23 5.80 1.14
N ASP A 99 9.33 5.88 0.15
CA ASP A 99 7.88 5.77 0.36
C ASP A 99 7.46 4.37 0.82
N SER A 100 8.20 3.33 0.42
CA SER A 100 8.02 1.94 0.89
C SER A 100 8.41 1.75 2.37
N GLU A 101 9.02 2.75 3.01
CA GLU A 101 9.31 2.78 4.44
C GLU A 101 8.28 3.61 5.24
N ASP A 102 7.43 4.40 4.58
CA ASP A 102 6.40 5.23 5.21
C ASP A 102 5.01 4.56 5.15
N VAL A 103 4.56 4.03 6.29
CA VAL A 103 3.23 3.42 6.40
C VAL A 103 2.07 4.37 6.07
N GLY A 104 2.28 5.68 6.24
CA GLY A 104 1.33 6.71 5.84
C GLY A 104 1.07 6.66 4.34
N VAL A 105 2.15 6.73 3.56
CA VAL A 105 2.10 6.67 2.09
C VAL A 105 1.58 5.32 1.62
N ILE A 106 2.11 4.21 2.16
CA ILE A 106 1.68 2.85 1.80
C ILE A 106 0.16 2.68 1.93
N LEU A 107 -0.41 3.16 3.04
CA LEU A 107 -1.83 3.02 3.31
C LEU A 107 -2.69 4.09 2.63
N HIS A 108 -2.12 5.25 2.32
CA HIS A 108 -2.76 6.26 1.46
C HIS A 108 -3.05 5.66 0.08
N GLU A 109 -2.04 5.09 -0.58
CA GLU A 109 -2.19 4.50 -1.91
C GLU A 109 -3.14 3.29 -1.89
N TYR A 110 -3.05 2.47 -0.85
CA TYR A 110 -4.01 1.39 -0.64
C TYR A 110 -5.46 1.92 -0.47
N GLY A 111 -5.62 3.09 0.12
CA GLY A 111 -6.89 3.81 0.24
C GLY A 111 -7.53 4.10 -1.12
N HIS A 112 -6.76 4.53 -2.11
CA HIS A 112 -7.25 4.68 -3.49
C HIS A 112 -7.75 3.35 -4.07
N GLY A 113 -7.03 2.26 -3.82
CA GLY A 113 -7.46 0.91 -4.19
C GLY A 113 -8.82 0.55 -3.58
N ILE A 114 -9.01 0.81 -2.28
CA ILE A 114 -10.27 0.56 -1.57
C ILE A 114 -11.41 1.33 -2.23
N GLN A 115 -11.21 2.63 -2.46
CA GLN A 115 -12.25 3.48 -3.04
C GLN A 115 -12.60 3.06 -4.45
N TYR A 116 -11.61 2.77 -5.28
CA TYR A 116 -11.83 2.28 -6.63
C TYR A 116 -12.62 0.97 -6.65
N ASN A 117 -12.34 0.05 -5.71
CA ASN A 117 -13.08 -1.20 -5.62
C ASN A 117 -14.54 -1.03 -5.19
N ILE A 118 -14.85 -0.01 -4.37
CA ILE A 118 -16.22 0.36 -3.99
C ILE A 118 -16.94 1.09 -5.12
N ASN A 119 -16.26 2.04 -5.76
CA ASN A 119 -16.80 2.87 -6.83
C ASN A 119 -15.71 3.15 -7.88
N ASN A 120 -15.73 2.38 -8.97
CA ASN A 120 -14.77 2.52 -10.07
C ASN A 120 -14.94 3.80 -10.91
N SER A 121 -16.01 4.57 -10.67
CA SER A 121 -16.29 5.86 -11.31
C SER A 121 -15.90 7.05 -10.42
N TRP A 122 -15.17 6.80 -9.33
CA TRP A 122 -14.54 7.81 -8.47
C TRP A 122 -13.51 8.61 -9.28
N THR A 123 -13.76 9.89 -9.54
CA THR A 123 -12.84 10.76 -10.29
C THR A 123 -13.14 12.25 -10.11
N GLY A 124 -12.09 13.07 -10.03
CA GLY A 124 -12.11 14.52 -10.22
C GLY A 124 -12.84 15.38 -9.17
N GLY A 125 -12.52 16.68 -9.16
CA GLY A 125 -13.19 17.69 -8.31
C GLY A 125 -13.27 17.30 -6.83
N ASP A 126 -14.40 17.60 -6.20
CA ASP A 126 -14.67 17.25 -4.80
C ASP A 126 -14.61 15.74 -4.54
N THR A 127 -14.97 14.94 -5.54
CA THR A 127 -14.93 13.47 -5.44
C THR A 127 -13.49 12.98 -5.31
N GLY A 128 -12.58 13.49 -6.13
CA GLY A 128 -11.14 13.26 -6.02
C GLY A 128 -10.58 13.73 -4.68
N GLY A 129 -10.91 14.95 -4.24
CA GLY A 129 -10.48 15.47 -2.94
C GLY A 129 -10.95 14.65 -1.74
N MET A 130 -12.18 14.11 -1.79
CA MET A 130 -12.65 13.15 -0.77
C MET A 130 -11.86 11.85 -0.77
N GLY A 131 -11.26 11.48 -1.91
CA GLY A 131 -10.46 10.27 -2.00
C GLY A 131 -9.05 10.38 -1.48
N GLU A 132 -8.38 11.48 -1.77
CA GLU A 132 -7.13 11.87 -1.10
C GLU A 132 -7.33 11.85 0.42
N GLY A 133 -8.37 12.55 0.89
CA GLY A 133 -8.68 12.61 2.33
C GLY A 133 -9.07 11.26 2.95
N PHE A 134 -9.62 10.33 2.17
CA PHE A 134 -9.91 8.98 2.65
C PHE A 134 -8.62 8.16 2.82
N GLY A 135 -7.68 8.24 1.86
CA GLY A 135 -6.35 7.63 1.98
C GLY A 135 -5.64 8.10 3.24
N ASP A 136 -5.61 9.42 3.45
CA ASP A 136 -5.03 10.04 4.65
C ASP A 136 -5.72 9.59 5.93
N TYR A 137 -7.05 9.58 5.96
CA TYR A 137 -7.81 9.13 7.13
C TYR A 137 -7.55 7.66 7.44
N TRP A 138 -7.51 6.80 6.42
CA TRP A 138 -7.24 5.38 6.57
C TRP A 138 -5.85 5.15 7.16
N ALA A 139 -4.83 5.79 6.59
CA ALA A 139 -3.46 5.75 7.07
C ALA A 139 -3.32 6.28 8.50
N ALA A 140 -3.85 7.47 8.78
CA ALA A 140 -3.76 8.10 10.10
C ALA A 140 -4.50 7.31 11.19
N SER A 141 -5.68 6.77 10.89
CA SER A 141 -6.45 5.96 11.83
C SER A 141 -5.77 4.62 12.13
N TYR A 142 -5.16 3.98 11.13
CA TYR A 142 -4.30 2.82 11.34
C TYR A 142 -3.14 3.16 12.26
N SER A 143 -2.37 4.20 11.94
CA SER A 143 -1.23 4.65 12.75
C SER A 143 -1.66 4.90 14.19
N TYR A 144 -2.73 5.67 14.42
CA TYR A 144 -3.30 5.95 15.75
C TYR A 144 -3.71 4.70 16.54
N SER A 145 -4.10 3.62 15.85
CA SER A 145 -4.47 2.34 16.48
C SER A 145 -3.28 1.52 16.97
N THR A 146 -2.07 1.81 16.49
CA THR A 146 -0.84 1.12 16.91
C THR A 146 -0.37 1.56 18.29
N ALA A 147 0.47 0.74 18.93
CA ALA A 147 0.94 0.98 20.30
C ALA A 147 1.60 2.36 20.50
N ASN A 148 2.34 2.84 19.50
CA ASN A 148 3.08 4.10 19.59
C ASN A 148 2.39 5.26 18.85
N GLY A 149 1.35 5.00 18.06
CA GLY A 149 0.78 6.01 17.17
C GLY A 149 0.10 7.18 17.87
N LYS A 150 -0.37 7.00 19.11
CA LYS A 150 -0.97 8.09 19.90
C LYS A 150 0.05 9.08 20.46
N THR A 151 1.30 8.65 20.56
CA THR A 151 2.40 9.38 21.19
C THR A 151 3.51 9.71 20.20
N PHE A 152 3.39 9.24 18.95
CA PHE A 152 4.35 9.53 17.90
C PHE A 152 4.15 10.97 17.42
N HIS A 153 5.10 11.82 17.77
CA HIS A 153 5.26 13.15 17.23
C HIS A 153 6.56 13.13 16.42
N PRO A 154 6.51 13.16 15.07
CA PRO A 154 7.71 13.43 14.30
C PRO A 154 8.07 14.89 14.56
N GLU A 155 9.06 15.10 15.43
CA GLU A 155 9.71 16.39 15.65
C GLU A 155 10.88 16.57 14.68
#